data_AF-A0A2N3N2L0-F1
#
_entry.id   AF-A0A2N3N2L0-F1
#
_cell.length_a   1.000
_cell.length_b   1.000
_cell.length_c   1.000
_cell.angle_alpha   90.00
_cell.angle_beta   90.00
_cell.angle_gamma   90.00
#
_symmetry.space_group_name_H-M   'P 1'
#
loop_
_entity.id
_entity.type
_entity.pdbx_description
1 polymer ?
#
loop_
_entity_poly.entity_id
_entity_poly.type
_entity_poly.pdbx_seq_one_letter_code
_entity_poly.pdbx_strand_id
1 'polypeptide(L)'
;MQTLAEIFSELGISQYLRAFVQEGFDSWNTILDITESDLDALGVKRGHRRPDKNAPEKPPSAYVLFSNKIREELKGQALSFTELAKLVGENWQSLPQAERERLETKAQQAKDKYVGELAEYKKTPEYRKYCQYLQDFKKKQQQNTQSQGTHGRERVSC
;
A
#
# COMPACT_ATOMS: atom_id res chain seq x y z
N MET A 1 -5.60 23.16 13.91
CA MET A 1 -6.35 21.98 13.43
C MET A 1 -6.56 22.20 11.94
N GLN A 2 -6.03 21.32 11.08
CA GLN A 2 -6.26 21.44 9.65
C GLN A 2 -7.73 21.13 9.34
N THR A 3 -8.33 21.91 8.46
CA THR A 3 -9.67 21.65 7.95
C THR A 3 -9.66 20.48 6.99
N LEU A 4 -10.80 19.82 6.82
CA LEU A 4 -10.93 18.70 5.91
C LEU A 4 -10.54 19.06 4.46
N ALA A 5 -10.83 20.29 4.05
CA ALA A 5 -10.49 20.82 2.73
C ALA A 5 -8.96 20.94 2.53
N GLU A 6 -8.23 21.38 3.56
CA GLU A 6 -6.77 21.49 3.53
C GLU A 6 -6.13 20.10 3.44
N ILE A 7 -6.61 19.14 4.23
CA ILE A 7 -6.13 17.75 4.19
C ILE A 7 -6.36 17.12 2.81
N PHE A 8 -7.56 17.29 2.24
CA PHE A 8 -7.88 16.74 0.91
C PHE A 8 -7.08 17.42 -0.21
N SER A 9 -6.74 18.70 -0.04
CA SER A 9 -5.87 19.43 -0.97
C SER A 9 -4.41 18.97 -0.86
N GLU A 10 -3.87 18.79 0.35
CA GLU A 10 -2.52 18.26 0.60
C GLU A 10 -2.36 16.83 0.04
N LEU A 11 -3.42 16.03 0.12
CA LEU A 11 -3.46 14.66 -0.41
C LEU A 11 -3.78 14.58 -1.91
N GLY A 12 -4.02 15.69 -2.60
CA GLY A 12 -4.31 15.73 -4.04
C GLY A 12 -5.64 15.09 -4.43
N ILE A 13 -6.60 14.99 -3.50
CA ILE A 13 -7.92 14.36 -3.67
C ILE A 13 -9.08 15.35 -3.49
N SER A 14 -8.81 16.65 -3.62
CA SER A 14 -9.79 17.74 -3.45
C SER A 14 -11.03 17.60 -4.33
N GLN A 15 -10.92 16.92 -5.48
CA GLN A 15 -12.05 16.60 -6.37
C GLN A 15 -13.15 15.77 -5.70
N TYR A 16 -12.83 15.04 -4.64
CA TYR A 16 -13.79 14.21 -3.89
C TYR A 16 -14.42 14.95 -2.70
N LEU A 17 -13.84 16.07 -2.26
CA LEU A 17 -14.29 16.81 -1.08
C LEU A 17 -15.79 17.14 -1.12
N ARG A 18 -16.29 17.58 -2.28
CA ARG A 18 -17.71 17.93 -2.45
C ARG A 18 -18.64 16.74 -2.27
N ALA A 19 -18.24 15.56 -2.75
CA ALA A 19 -19.04 14.34 -2.63
C ALA A 19 -19.10 13.87 -1.17
N PHE A 20 -17.96 13.89 -0.47
CA PHE A 20 -17.88 13.47 0.94
C PHE A 20 -18.69 14.38 1.86
N VAL A 21 -18.62 15.71 1.66
CA VAL A 21 -19.39 16.67 2.47
C VAL A 21 -20.89 16.57 2.18
N GLN A 22 -21.31 16.30 0.93
CA GLN A 22 -22.72 16.15 0.57
C GLN A 22 -23.37 14.89 1.18
N GLU A 23 -22.60 13.82 1.35
CA GLU A 23 -23.05 12.58 1.99
C GLU A 23 -22.86 12.58 3.52
N GLY A 24 -22.49 13.71 4.12
CA GLY A 24 -22.40 13.86 5.58
C GLY A 24 -21.06 13.46 6.21
N PHE A 25 -20.01 13.28 5.41
CA PHE A 25 -18.64 13.05 5.86
C PHE A 25 -17.84 14.36 5.91
N ASP A 26 -18.20 15.22 6.86
CA ASP A 26 -17.69 16.59 7.02
C ASP A 26 -16.46 16.70 7.96
N SER A 27 -16.05 15.60 8.59
CA SER A 27 -14.90 15.55 9.49
C SER A 27 -13.92 14.41 9.15
N TRP A 28 -12.63 14.63 9.42
CA TRP A 28 -11.59 13.62 9.20
C TRP A 28 -11.82 12.35 10.04
N ASN A 29 -12.38 12.47 11.25
CA ASN A 29 -12.70 11.32 12.10
C ASN A 29 -13.84 10.48 11.50
N THR A 30 -14.90 11.13 10.98
CA THR A 30 -15.99 10.44 10.29
C THR A 30 -15.50 9.78 9.00
N ILE A 31 -14.48 10.37 8.35
CA ILE A 31 -13.86 9.83 7.14
C ILE A 31 -13.05 8.56 7.41
N LEU A 32 -12.40 8.48 8.56
CA LEU A 32 -11.70 7.27 9.00
C LEU A 32 -12.66 6.10 9.28
N ASP A 33 -13.94 6.40 9.54
CA ASP A 33 -15.01 5.41 9.79
C ASP A 33 -15.80 5.00 8.53
N ILE A 34 -15.46 5.56 7.34
CA ILE A 34 -16.15 5.28 6.08
C ILE A 34 -15.97 3.84 5.64
N THR A 35 -17.08 3.20 5.24
CA THR A 35 -17.08 1.80 4.78
C THR A 35 -16.88 1.69 3.26
N GLU A 36 -16.73 0.46 2.76
CA GLU A 36 -16.53 0.19 1.33
C GLU A 36 -17.68 0.65 0.44
N SER A 37 -18.89 0.47 0.93
CA SER A 37 -20.11 0.81 0.21
C SER A 37 -20.17 2.31 -0.03
N ASP A 38 -19.74 3.10 0.95
CA ASP A 38 -19.80 4.55 0.93
C ASP A 38 -18.78 5.13 -0.06
N LEU A 39 -17.55 4.61 -0.10
CA LEU A 39 -16.54 5.02 -1.09
C LEU A 39 -16.91 4.67 -2.54
N ASP A 40 -17.62 3.56 -2.74
CA ASP A 40 -18.14 3.16 -4.05
C ASP A 40 -19.34 4.03 -4.47
N ALA A 41 -20.24 4.38 -3.55
CA ALA A 41 -21.34 5.32 -3.78
C ALA A 41 -20.83 6.74 -4.11
N LEU A 42 -19.71 7.14 -3.50
CA LEU A 42 -19.03 8.42 -3.73
C LEU A 42 -18.21 8.50 -5.02
N GLY A 43 -18.14 7.43 -5.83
CA GLY A 43 -17.47 7.44 -7.13
C GLY A 43 -15.94 7.61 -7.07
N VAL A 44 -15.33 7.26 -5.94
CA VAL A 44 -13.87 7.41 -5.74
C VAL A 44 -13.14 6.32 -6.53
N LYS A 45 -12.36 6.71 -7.55
CA LYS A 45 -11.57 5.76 -8.37
C LYS A 45 -10.44 5.15 -7.54
N ARG A 46 -10.66 3.94 -7.02
CA ARG A 46 -9.64 3.19 -6.28
C ARG A 46 -8.71 2.44 -7.25
N GLY A 47 -7.46 2.90 -7.35
CA GLY A 47 -6.41 2.26 -8.16
C GLY A 47 -5.74 1.06 -7.50
N HIS A 48 -5.85 0.91 -6.18
CA HIS A 48 -5.16 -0.14 -5.42
C HIS A 48 -6.13 -1.13 -4.77
N ARG A 49 -5.78 -2.42 -4.86
CA ARG A 49 -6.44 -3.50 -4.11
C ARG A 49 -6.35 -3.21 -2.61
N ARG A 50 -7.44 -3.47 -1.88
CA ARG A 50 -7.42 -3.35 -0.41
C ARG A 50 -6.45 -4.37 0.18
N PRO A 51 -5.58 -3.96 1.14
CA PRO A 51 -4.83 -4.92 1.92
C PRO A 51 -5.78 -5.74 2.81
N ASP A 52 -5.49 -7.02 2.93
CA ASP A 52 -6.25 -7.92 3.80
C ASP A 52 -5.82 -7.74 5.25
N LYS A 53 -6.72 -7.26 6.11
CA LYS A 53 -6.44 -7.04 7.53
C LYS A 53 -6.24 -8.34 8.32
N ASN A 54 -6.73 -9.47 7.82
CA ASN A 54 -6.63 -10.77 8.48
C ASN A 54 -5.42 -11.57 8.00
N ALA A 55 -4.77 -11.14 6.92
CA ALA A 55 -3.58 -11.81 6.43
C ALA A 55 -2.40 -11.55 7.38
N PRO A 56 -1.56 -12.57 7.65
CA PRO A 56 -0.33 -12.36 8.39
C PRO A 56 0.55 -11.33 7.67
N GLU A 57 1.26 -10.51 8.44
CA GLU A 57 2.14 -9.49 7.88
C GLU A 57 3.41 -10.13 7.31
N LYS A 58 3.85 -9.65 6.14
CA LYS A 58 5.07 -10.16 5.52
C LYS A 58 6.27 -9.75 6.36
N PRO A 59 7.14 -10.70 6.75
CA PRO A 59 8.30 -10.37 7.54
C PRO A 59 9.32 -9.57 6.71
N PRO A 60 10.07 -8.67 7.36
CA PRO A 60 11.14 -7.92 6.69
C PRO A 60 12.28 -8.86 6.26
N SER A 61 12.89 -8.55 5.12
CA SER A 61 14.11 -9.23 4.67
C SER A 61 15.34 -8.79 5.49
N ALA A 62 16.45 -9.52 5.36
CA ALA A 62 17.71 -9.17 6.03
C ALA A 62 18.17 -7.74 5.72
N TYR A 63 18.06 -7.34 4.44
CA TYR A 63 18.34 -5.97 4.01
C TYR A 63 17.36 -4.97 4.60
N VAL A 64 16.06 -5.29 4.66
CA VAL A 64 15.07 -4.37 5.24
C VAL A 64 15.32 -4.16 6.73
N LEU A 65 15.58 -5.25 7.48
CA LEU A 65 15.98 -5.20 8.89
C LEU A 65 17.21 -4.30 9.10
N PHE A 66 18.23 -4.48 8.27
CA PHE A 66 19.42 -3.63 8.28
C PHE A 66 19.11 -2.17 7.98
N SER A 67 18.40 -1.92 6.88
CA SER A 67 18.05 -0.58 6.41
C SER A 67 17.26 0.19 7.46
N ASN A 68 16.31 -0.47 8.14
CA ASN A 68 15.52 0.15 9.20
C ASN A 68 16.41 0.51 10.41
N LYS A 69 17.35 -0.36 10.78
CA LYS A 69 18.32 -0.08 11.86
C LYS A 69 19.16 1.16 11.55
N ILE A 70 19.76 1.20 10.35
CA ILE A 70 20.60 2.33 9.93
C ILE A 70 19.78 3.61 9.80
N ARG A 71 18.55 3.55 9.27
CA ARG A 71 17.66 4.71 9.19
C ARG A 71 17.29 5.25 10.57
N GLU A 72 17.08 4.39 11.56
CA GLU A 72 16.84 4.81 12.94
C GLU A 72 18.10 5.39 13.60
N GLU A 73 19.29 4.85 13.31
CA GLU A 73 20.57 5.42 13.79
C GLU A 73 20.86 6.81 13.22
N LEU A 74 20.46 7.05 11.98
CA LEU A 74 20.65 8.32 11.27
C LEU A 74 19.45 9.27 11.41
N LYS A 75 18.47 8.88 12.22
CA LYS A 75 17.26 9.67 12.46
C LYS A 75 17.63 10.98 13.14
N GLY A 76 17.16 12.09 12.58
CA GLY A 76 17.47 13.44 13.06
C GLY A 76 18.67 14.10 12.40
N GLN A 77 19.38 13.40 11.50
CA GLN A 77 20.34 14.04 10.61
C GLN A 77 19.60 14.70 9.44
N ALA A 78 20.04 15.88 9.00
CA ALA A 78 19.48 16.60 7.86
C ALA A 78 19.96 16.01 6.52
N LEU A 79 19.86 14.68 6.37
CA LEU A 79 20.19 13.97 5.14
C LEU A 79 18.94 13.84 4.26
N SER A 80 19.10 14.05 2.97
CA SER A 80 18.04 13.74 2.02
C SER A 80 17.79 12.23 1.97
N PHE A 81 16.58 11.84 1.58
CA PHE A 81 16.22 10.43 1.38
C PHE A 81 17.19 9.70 0.45
N THR A 82 17.65 10.38 -0.62
CA THR A 82 18.58 9.82 -1.60
C THR A 82 19.96 9.56 -1.00
N GLU A 83 20.47 10.47 -0.17
CA GLU A 83 21.75 10.30 0.53
C GLU A 83 21.68 9.17 1.55
N LEU A 84 20.59 9.11 2.31
CA LEU A 84 20.32 8.03 3.26
C LEU A 84 20.25 6.67 2.55
N ALA A 85 19.59 6.58 1.40
CA ALA A 85 19.51 5.35 0.62
C ALA A 85 20.87 4.89 0.08
N LYS A 86 21.71 5.82 -0.40
CA LYS A 86 23.08 5.52 -0.84
C LYS A 86 23.92 4.97 0.32
N LEU A 87 23.91 5.68 1.45
CA LEU A 87 24.69 5.31 2.63
C LEU A 87 24.27 3.93 3.17
N VAL A 88 22.97 3.64 3.23
CA VAL A 88 22.46 2.31 3.62
C VAL A 88 22.93 1.23 2.64
N GLY A 89 22.92 1.52 1.34
CA GLY A 89 23.41 0.59 0.30
C GLY A 89 24.89 0.26 0.46
N GLU A 90 25.72 1.28 0.66
CA GLU A 90 27.17 1.14 0.88
C GLU A 90 27.47 0.35 2.15
N ASN A 91 26.83 0.71 3.27
CA ASN A 91 27.04 -0.01 4.53
C ASN A 91 26.58 -1.48 4.45
N TRP A 92 25.56 -1.80 3.65
CA TRP A 92 25.16 -3.18 3.41
C TRP A 92 26.20 -3.97 2.61
N GLN A 93 26.83 -3.34 1.60
CA GLN A 93 27.89 -3.97 0.80
C GLN A 93 29.18 -4.18 1.59
N SER A 94 29.51 -3.25 2.50
CA SER A 94 30.68 -3.33 3.38
C SER A 94 30.44 -4.13 4.67
N LEU A 95 29.23 -4.67 4.87
CA LEU A 95 28.89 -5.40 6.08
C LEU A 95 29.72 -6.68 6.21
N PRO A 96 30.31 -6.97 7.39
CA PRO A 96 31.02 -8.23 7.61
C PRO A 96 30.12 -9.44 7.35
N GLN A 97 30.68 -10.48 6.74
CA GLN A 97 29.94 -11.70 6.38
C GLN A 97 29.19 -12.30 7.59
N ALA A 98 29.83 -12.37 8.76
CA ALA A 98 29.22 -12.91 9.97
C ALA A 98 27.98 -12.09 10.42
N GLU A 99 28.00 -10.77 10.26
CA GLU A 99 26.86 -9.93 10.62
C GLU A 99 25.73 -10.04 9.60
N ARG A 100 26.09 -10.16 8.32
CA ARG A 100 25.14 -10.43 7.24
C ARG A 100 24.43 -11.76 7.43
N GLU A 101 25.17 -12.83 7.72
CA GLU A 101 24.63 -14.17 8.00
C GLU A 101 23.69 -14.16 9.22
N ARG A 102 24.02 -13.39 10.26
CA ARG A 102 23.12 -13.20 11.42
C ARG A 102 21.79 -12.55 11.03
N LEU A 103 21.81 -11.53 10.17
CA LEU A 103 20.61 -10.86 9.68
C LEU A 103 19.80 -11.75 8.73
N GLU A 104 20.48 -12.49 7.86
CA GLU A 104 19.87 -13.47 6.97
C GLU A 104 19.20 -14.61 7.76
N THR A 105 19.85 -15.13 8.79
CA THR A 105 19.27 -16.14 9.69
C THR A 105 18.01 -15.61 10.38
N LYS A 106 18.05 -14.39 10.93
CA LYS A 106 16.86 -13.75 11.55
C LYS A 106 15.71 -13.57 10.56
N ALA A 107 16.01 -13.08 9.35
CA ALA A 107 15.01 -12.91 8.31
C ALA A 107 14.43 -14.25 7.86
N GLN A 108 15.25 -15.30 7.77
CA GLN A 108 14.82 -16.64 7.41
C GLN A 108 13.90 -17.24 8.47
N GLN A 109 14.25 -17.14 9.75
CA GLN A 109 13.38 -17.59 10.85
C GLN A 109 12.01 -16.88 10.85
N ALA A 110 12.00 -15.55 10.64
CA ALA A 110 10.77 -14.79 10.54
C ALA A 110 9.94 -15.21 9.31
N LYS A 111 10.60 -15.50 8.18
CA LYS A 111 9.97 -16.02 6.96
C LYS A 111 9.35 -17.39 7.19
N ASP A 112 10.04 -18.31 7.86
CA ASP A 112 9.53 -19.65 8.14
C ASP A 112 8.29 -19.60 9.04
N LYS A 113 8.31 -18.75 10.07
CA LYS A 113 7.14 -18.47 10.91
C LYS A 113 5.95 -17.95 10.09
N TYR A 114 6.19 -16.95 9.26
CA TYR A 114 5.16 -16.38 8.37
C TYR A 114 4.60 -17.42 7.40
N VAL A 115 5.42 -18.31 6.85
CA VAL A 115 4.95 -19.37 5.95
C VAL A 115 3.98 -20.31 6.68
N GLY A 116 4.27 -20.66 7.93
CA GLY A 116 3.36 -21.44 8.77
C GLY A 116 2.03 -20.71 9.03
N GLU A 117 2.10 -19.46 9.48
CA GLU A 117 0.91 -18.62 9.74
C GLU A 117 0.07 -18.42 8.47
N LEU A 118 0.71 -18.21 7.32
CA LEU A 118 0.05 -18.06 6.04
C LEU A 118 -0.63 -19.36 5.60
N ALA A 119 -0.04 -20.51 5.87
CA ALA A 119 -0.63 -21.80 5.54
C ALA A 119 -1.92 -22.04 6.34
N GLU A 120 -1.95 -21.67 7.62
CA GLU A 120 -3.18 -21.72 8.42
C GLU A 120 -4.18 -20.66 7.96
N TYR A 121 -3.73 -19.43 7.71
CA TYR A 121 -4.59 -18.36 7.20
C TYR A 121 -5.33 -18.76 5.93
N LYS A 122 -4.66 -19.45 5.00
CA LYS A 122 -5.28 -19.91 3.75
C LYS A 122 -6.44 -20.89 3.92
N LYS A 123 -6.55 -21.56 5.07
CA LYS A 123 -7.66 -22.49 5.37
C LYS A 123 -8.91 -21.75 5.87
N THR A 124 -8.76 -20.52 6.32
CA THR A 124 -9.83 -19.73 6.94
C THR A 124 -10.89 -19.26 5.93
N PRO A 125 -12.14 -19.05 6.36
CA PRO A 125 -13.17 -18.43 5.52
C PRO A 125 -12.83 -16.97 5.16
N GLU A 126 -12.06 -16.27 5.98
CA GLU A 126 -11.59 -14.90 5.73
C GLU A 126 -10.73 -14.84 4.46
N TYR A 127 -9.79 -15.78 4.30
CA TYR A 127 -8.98 -15.88 3.08
C TYR A 127 -9.82 -16.14 1.83
N ARG A 128 -10.90 -16.93 1.94
CA ARG A 128 -11.81 -17.21 0.81
C ARG A 128 -12.57 -15.96 0.40
N LYS A 129 -13.09 -15.19 1.36
CA LYS A 129 -13.76 -13.90 1.11
C LYS A 129 -12.80 -12.92 0.42
N TYR A 130 -11.56 -12.84 0.90
CA TYR A 130 -10.55 -11.98 0.29
C TYR A 130 -10.16 -12.43 -1.12
N CYS A 131 -10.05 -13.74 -1.38
CA CYS A 131 -9.83 -14.26 -2.72
C CYS A 131 -10.98 -13.91 -3.69
N GLN A 132 -12.24 -13.98 -3.24
CA GLN A 132 -13.40 -13.54 -4.03
C GLN A 132 -13.32 -12.04 -4.33
N TYR A 133 -13.03 -11.21 -3.31
CA TYR A 133 -12.79 -9.78 -3.49
C TYR A 133 -11.73 -9.49 -4.56
N LEU A 134 -10.59 -10.19 -4.53
CA LEU A 134 -9.52 -10.00 -5.53
C LEU A 134 -9.96 -10.38 -6.94
N GLN A 135 -10.78 -11.42 -7.10
CA GLN A 135 -11.33 -11.82 -8.40
C GLN A 135 -12.28 -10.76 -8.95
N ASP A 136 -13.19 -10.25 -8.11
CA ASP A 136 -14.14 -9.21 -8.51
C ASP A 136 -13.45 -7.88 -8.81
N PHE A 137 -12.44 -7.52 -8.02
CA PHE A 137 -11.59 -6.36 -8.28
C PHE A 137 -10.88 -6.47 -9.63
N LYS A 138 -10.30 -7.63 -9.96
CA LYS A 138 -9.63 -7.86 -11.25
C LYS A 138 -10.61 -7.78 -12.42
N LYS A 139 -11.81 -8.36 -12.30
CA LYS A 139 -12.86 -8.29 -13.32
C LYS A 139 -13.31 -6.83 -13.57
N LYS A 140 -13.56 -6.07 -12.49
CA LYS A 140 -13.92 -4.65 -12.56
C LYS A 140 -12.83 -3.81 -13.24
N GLN A 141 -11.55 -4.06 -12.95
CA GLN A 141 -10.45 -3.38 -13.65
C GLN A 141 -10.43 -3.71 -15.15
N GLN A 142 -10.57 -4.98 -15.50
CA GLN A 142 -10.52 -5.42 -16.90
C GLN A 142 -11.68 -4.85 -17.74
N GLN A 143 -12.88 -4.78 -17.16
CA GLN A 143 -14.04 -4.13 -17.78
C GLN A 143 -13.79 -2.63 -17.98
N ASN A 144 -13.27 -1.94 -16.97
CA ASN A 144 -12.97 -0.51 -17.05
C ASN A 144 -11.86 -0.19 -18.06
N THR A 145 -10.88 -1.08 -18.26
CA THR A 145 -9.86 -0.94 -19.32
C THR A 145 -10.43 -1.17 -20.72
N GLN A 146 -11.39 -2.07 -20.89
CA GLN A 146 -12.04 -2.31 -22.19
C GLN A 146 -12.99 -1.17 -22.59
N SER A 147 -13.66 -0.52 -21.63
CA SER A 147 -14.54 0.63 -21.89
C SER A 147 -13.81 1.92 -22.28
N GLN A 148 -12.50 2.03 -22.03
CA GLN A 148 -11.68 3.21 -22.41
C GLN A 148 -10.96 3.05 -23.76
N GLY A 149 -11.13 1.92 -24.46
CA GLY A 149 -10.52 1.65 -25.76
C GLY A 149 -11.33 2.10 -26.99
N THR A 150 -12.52 2.67 -26.83
CA THR A 150 -13.43 3.02 -27.94
C THR A 150 -13.69 4.52 -28.01
N HIS A 151 -12.66 5.37 -28.06
CA HIS A 151 -12.75 6.74 -28.55
C HIS A 151 -11.37 7.20 -29.04
N GLY A 152 -11.03 6.88 -30.28
CA GLY A 152 -9.80 7.41 -30.88
C GLY A 152 -9.28 6.68 -32.11
N ARG A 153 -9.98 6.83 -33.25
CA ARG A 153 -9.42 7.11 -34.59
C ARG A 153 -10.51 6.96 -35.66
N GLU A 154 -11.41 7.94 -35.75
CA GLU A 154 -11.88 8.35 -37.07
C GLU A 154 -10.76 9.20 -37.67
N ARG A 155 -9.96 8.57 -38.54
CA ARG A 155 -9.16 9.33 -39.50
C ARG A 155 -10.15 9.99 -40.44
N VAL A 156 -10.26 11.30 -40.36
CA VAL A 156 -10.77 12.13 -41.46
C VAL A 156 -9.91 11.78 -42.68
N SER A 157 -10.50 11.05 -43.64
CA SER A 157 -9.93 10.94 -44.98
C SER A 157 -10.25 12.23 -45.71
N CYS A 158 -9.23 12.82 -46.32
CA CYS A 158 -9.40 13.77 -47.41
C CYS A 158 -10.21 13.16 -48.55
#